data_AF-A0A2D5LJC9-F1
#
_entry.id   AF-A0A2D5LJC9-F1
#
_cell.length_a   1.000
_cell.length_b   1.000
_cell.length_c   1.000
_cell.angle_alpha   90.00
_cell.angle_beta   90.00
_cell.angle_gamma   90.00
#
_symmetry.space_group_name_H-M   'P 1'
#
loop_
_entity.id
_entity.type
_entity.pdbx_description
1 polymer ?
#
loop_
_entity_poly.entity_id
_entity_poly.type
_entity_poly.pdbx_seq_one_letter_code
_entity_poly.pdbx_strand_id
1 'polypeptide(L)'
;MQPFGTIRAVQTAGEDGVIFYTSGADLAAQNQAITALNQALMAHRPHWLTELVPSYDSLMLVFNMSEVDYHGVYQFVKQLPITDTNSQTPSTLHRLP
;
A
#
# COMPACT_ATOMS: atom_id res chain seq x y z
N MET A 1 9.36 12.44 2.06
CA MET A 1 8.25 12.21 3.01
C MET A 1 8.75 11.38 4.19
N GLN A 2 8.15 11.50 5.38
CA GLN A 2 8.63 10.79 6.58
C GLN A 2 7.99 9.40 6.73
N PRO A 3 8.72 8.41 7.29
CA PRO A 3 8.17 7.11 7.67
C PRO A 3 7.02 7.25 8.69
N PHE A 4 6.11 6.27 8.73
CA PHE A 4 5.00 6.22 9.70
C PHE A 4 4.47 4.79 9.85
N GLY A 5 4.10 4.39 11.07
CA GLY A 5 3.60 3.03 11.32
C GLY A 5 4.55 1.97 10.77
N THR A 6 4.01 1.05 9.96
CA THR A 6 4.75 -0.03 9.28
C THR A 6 5.43 0.44 7.98
N ILE A 7 5.24 1.70 7.55
CA ILE A 7 5.88 2.25 6.36
C ILE A 7 7.28 2.77 6.72
N ARG A 8 8.32 2.10 6.20
CA ARG A 8 9.74 2.46 6.43
C ARG A 8 10.24 3.56 5.51
N ALA A 9 9.67 3.68 4.30
CA ALA A 9 10.07 4.68 3.32
C ALA A 9 8.92 4.97 2.36
N VAL A 10 8.90 6.21 1.85
CA VAL A 10 7.96 6.63 0.81
C VAL A 10 8.75 7.37 -0.26
N GLN A 11 8.59 6.92 -1.51
CA GLN A 11 9.31 7.45 -2.66
C GLN A 11 8.34 7.81 -3.79
N THR A 12 8.63 8.89 -4.50
CA THR A 12 7.92 9.23 -5.72
C THR A 12 8.40 8.32 -6.86
N ALA A 13 7.47 7.80 -7.66
CA ALA A 13 7.74 6.96 -8.82
C ALA A 13 7.09 7.58 -10.05
N GLY A 14 7.89 8.29 -10.84
CA GLY A 14 7.40 9.03 -12.00
C GLY A 14 6.58 10.25 -11.60
N GLU A 15 5.69 10.65 -12.51
CA GLU A 15 4.88 11.86 -12.39
C GLU A 15 3.65 11.64 -11.49
N ASP A 16 2.99 10.48 -11.57
CA ASP A 16 1.71 10.21 -10.93
C ASP A 16 1.75 9.03 -9.94
N GLY A 17 2.95 8.59 -9.55
CA GLY A 17 3.16 7.43 -8.70
C GLY A 17 3.83 7.72 -7.35
N VAL A 18 3.39 7.01 -6.32
CA VAL A 18 4.08 6.93 -5.01
C VAL A 18 4.26 5.47 -4.61
N ILE A 19 5.48 5.11 -4.21
CA ILE A 19 5.81 3.80 -3.65
C ILE A 19 5.92 3.91 -2.14
N PHE A 20 5.19 3.05 -1.44
CA PHE A 20 5.25 2.84 -0.01
C PHE A 20 5.99 1.55 0.28
N TYR A 21 7.09 1.62 1.03
CA TYR A 21 7.85 0.45 1.47
C TYR A 21 7.48 0.10 2.90
N THR A 22 7.18 -1.17 3.18
CA THR A 22 6.90 -1.65 4.53
C THR A 22 8.15 -2.17 5.23
N SER A 23 8.14 -2.14 6.56
CA SER A 23 9.08 -2.84 7.42
C SER A 23 8.46 -4.15 7.93
N GLY A 24 9.30 -5.16 8.12
CA GLY A 24 8.94 -6.41 8.78
C GLY A 24 10.19 -7.22 9.06
N ALA A 25 10.13 -8.09 10.06
CA ALA A 25 11.27 -8.93 10.47
C ALA A 25 11.71 -9.92 9.37
N ASP A 26 10.75 -10.35 8.54
CA ASP A 26 10.95 -11.23 7.40
C ASP A 26 10.04 -10.84 6.22
N LEU A 27 10.19 -11.56 5.10
CA LEU A 27 9.38 -11.35 3.90
C LEU A 27 7.89 -11.63 4.12
N ALA A 28 7.54 -12.55 5.03
CA ALA A 28 6.15 -12.88 5.32
C ALA A 28 5.44 -11.72 6.03
N ALA A 29 6.09 -11.14 7.04
CA ALA A 29 5.62 -9.96 7.76
C ALA A 29 5.49 -8.74 6.84
N GLN A 30 6.46 -8.52 5.94
CA GLN A 30 6.40 -7.44 4.95
C GLN A 30 5.22 -7.62 3.99
N ASN A 31 5.01 -8.85 3.48
CA ASN A 31 3.90 -9.17 2.60
C ASN A 31 2.54 -9.04 3.30
N GLN A 32 2.45 -9.39 4.58
CA GLN A 32 1.25 -9.17 5.39
C GLN A 32 0.94 -7.67 5.53
N ALA A 33 1.96 -6.85 5.82
CA ALA A 33 1.80 -5.40 5.91
C ALA A 33 1.35 -4.77 4.58
N ILE A 34 1.90 -5.22 3.44
CA ILE A 34 1.46 -4.78 2.11
C ILE A 34 0.03 -5.23 1.82
N THR A 35 -0.31 -6.47 2.16
CA THR A 35 -1.66 -7.00 1.98
C THR A 35 -2.68 -6.18 2.78
N ALA A 36 -2.38 -5.87 4.05
CA ALA A 36 -3.23 -5.04 4.89
C ALA A 36 -3.39 -3.61 4.34
N LEU A 37 -2.28 -3.00 3.89
CA LEU A 37 -2.31 -1.67 3.25
C LEU A 37 -3.15 -1.67 1.97
N ASN A 38 -2.96 -2.67 1.10
CA ASN A 38 -3.70 -2.81 -0.14
C ASN A 38 -5.20 -2.97 0.13
N GLN A 39 -5.57 -3.80 1.11
CA GLN A 39 -6.97 -3.97 1.54
C GLN A 39 -7.56 -2.67 2.08
N ALA A 40 -6.84 -1.94 2.93
CA ALA A 40 -7.29 -0.66 3.48
C ALA A 40 -7.52 0.38 2.36
N LEU A 41 -6.62 0.45 1.39
CA LEU A 41 -6.73 1.32 0.22
C LEU A 41 -7.91 0.93 -0.68
N MET A 42 -8.11 -0.37 -0.92
CA MET A 42 -9.24 -0.88 -1.70
C MET A 42 -10.59 -0.70 -0.99
N ALA A 43 -10.62 -0.76 0.34
CA ALA A 43 -11.84 -0.55 1.12
C ALA A 43 -12.29 0.93 1.10
N HIS A 44 -11.35 1.87 1.16
CA HIS A 44 -11.66 3.31 1.14
C HIS A 44 -11.76 3.88 -0.28
N ARG A 45 -11.02 3.28 -1.23
CA ARG A 45 -10.95 3.60 -2.67
C ARG A 45 -11.26 5.07 -3.00
N PRO A 46 -10.33 6.00 -2.73
CA PRO A 46 -10.56 7.40 -3.04
C PRO A 46 -10.71 7.61 -4.55
N HIS A 47 -11.48 8.62 -4.95
CA HIS A 47 -11.83 8.87 -6.36
C HIS A 47 -10.60 9.15 -7.25
N TRP A 48 -9.55 9.75 -6.69
CA TRP A 48 -8.30 10.04 -7.39
C TRP A 48 -7.38 8.83 -7.56
N LEU A 49 -7.72 7.67 -6.96
CA LEU A 49 -6.91 6.46 -7.07
C LEU A 49 -7.13 5.79 -8.43
N THR A 50 -6.08 5.74 -9.23
CA THR A 50 -6.10 5.14 -10.57
C THR A 50 -5.74 3.66 -10.52
N GLU A 51 -4.63 3.31 -9.85
CA GLU A 51 -4.12 1.95 -9.81
C GLU A 51 -3.38 1.65 -8.50
N LEU A 52 -3.43 0.40 -8.06
CA LEU A 52 -2.60 -0.14 -6.98
C LEU A 52 -1.83 -1.35 -7.48
N VAL A 53 -0.51 -1.32 -7.33
CA VAL A 53 0.40 -2.40 -7.69
C VAL A 53 1.13 -2.87 -6.43
N PRO A 54 0.58 -3.88 -5.72
CA PRO A 54 1.25 -4.47 -4.56
C PRO A 54 2.43 -5.36 -5.00
N SER A 55 3.49 -5.35 -4.21
CA SER A 55 4.67 -6.22 -4.28
C SER A 55 4.94 -6.82 -2.89
N TYR A 56 6.06 -7.53 -2.72
CA TYR A 56 6.34 -8.24 -1.46
C TYR A 56 6.59 -7.32 -0.26
N ASP A 57 7.37 -6.25 -0.46
CA ASP A 57 7.72 -5.28 0.59
C ASP A 57 7.33 -3.84 0.24
N SER A 58 6.71 -3.65 -0.91
CA SER A 58 6.32 -2.33 -1.40
C SER A 58 4.96 -2.35 -2.07
N LEU A 59 4.31 -1.20 -2.12
CA LEU A 59 3.09 -0.99 -2.87
C LEU A 59 3.22 0.32 -3.63
N MET A 60 3.07 0.24 -4.95
CA MET A 60 2.99 1.41 -5.81
C MET A 60 1.53 1.82 -5.96
N LEU A 61 1.28 3.10 -5.73
CA LEU A 61 -0.02 3.73 -5.86
C LEU A 61 0.09 4.77 -6.98
N VAL A 62 -0.80 4.67 -7.96
CA VAL A 62 -0.93 5.62 -9.07
C VAL A 62 -2.18 6.45 -8.86
N PHE A 63 -2.06 7.77 -8.98
CA PHE A 63 -3.12 8.73 -8.67
C PHE A 63 -3.30 9.78 -9.77
N ASN A 64 -4.50 10.33 -9.88
CA ASN A 64 -4.76 11.44 -10.80
C ASN A 64 -4.20 12.76 -10.23
N MET A 65 -3.13 13.27 -10.83
CA MET A 65 -2.50 14.52 -10.41
C MET A 65 -3.38 15.77 -10.56
N SER A 66 -4.44 15.71 -11.37
CA SER A 66 -5.39 16.83 -11.49
C SER A 66 -6.33 16.93 -10.28
N GLU A 67 -6.42 15.87 -9.47
CA GLU A 67 -7.33 15.76 -8.34
C GLU A 67 -6.60 15.77 -6.99
N VAL A 68 -5.40 15.20 -6.92
CA VAL A 68 -4.59 15.14 -5.70
C VAL A 68 -3.11 15.29 -6.01
N ASP A 69 -2.34 15.87 -5.10
CA ASP A 69 -0.88 15.91 -5.19
C ASP A 69 -0.24 14.82 -4.33
N TYR A 70 1.08 14.67 -4.43
CA TYR A 70 1.84 13.71 -3.64
C TYR A 70 1.60 13.84 -2.12
N HIS A 71 1.43 15.07 -1.61
CA HIS A 71 1.20 15.31 -0.19
C HIS A 71 -0.19 14.87 0.25
N GLY A 72 -1.22 15.09 -0.57
CA GLY A 72 -2.57 14.61 -0.34
C GLY A 72 -2.65 13.09 -0.29
N VAL A 73 -1.98 12.41 -1.24
CA VAL A 73 -1.85 10.94 -1.21
C VAL A 73 -1.16 10.49 0.07
N TYR A 74 -0.02 11.09 0.41
CA TYR A 74 0.72 10.75 1.63
C TYR A 74 -0.11 10.94 2.91
N GLN A 75 -0.81 12.07 3.03
CA GLN A 75 -1.67 12.35 4.19
C GLN A 75 -2.83 11.38 4.29
N PHE A 76 -3.48 11.07 3.17
CA PHE A 76 -4.55 10.08 3.12
C PHE A 76 -4.06 8.71 3.62
N VAL A 77 -2.95 8.20 3.05
CA VAL A 77 -2.40 6.90 3.44
C VAL A 77 -1.97 6.88 4.90
N LYS A 78 -1.40 7.98 5.40
CA LYS A 78 -0.99 8.11 6.81
C LYS A 78 -2.17 8.08 7.79
N GLN A 79 -3.36 8.50 7.35
CA GLN A 79 -4.58 8.52 8.17
C GLN A 79 -5.40 7.24 8.05
N LEU A 80 -5.07 6.35 7.11
CA LEU A 80 -5.80 5.09 6.96
C LEU A 80 -5.64 4.23 8.22
N PRO A 81 -6.75 3.68 8.74
CA PRO A 81 -6.69 2.68 9.79
C PRO A 81 -6.17 1.37 9.18
N ILE A 82 -4.84 1.23 9.12
CA ILE A 82 -4.17 -0.02 8.76
C ILE A 82 -4.23 -0.91 10.00
N THR A 83 -5.34 -1.59 10.19
CA THR A 83 -5.45 -2.60 11.23
C THR A 83 -4.47 -3.72 10.87
N ASP A 84 -3.65 -4.13 11.84
CA ASP A 84 -2.82 -5.34 11.78
C ASP A 84 -3.78 -6.53 11.78
N THR A 85 -4.42 -6.71 10.64
CA THR A 85 -5.51 -7.64 10.54
C THR A 85 -4.84 -8.97 10.32
N ASN A 86 -4.79 -9.77 11.38
CA ASN A 86 -4.46 -11.21 11.32
C ASN A 86 -5.49 -12.00 10.46
N SER A 87 -6.25 -11.30 9.63
CA SER A 87 -7.06 -11.81 8.53
C SER A 87 -6.13 -12.34 7.47
N GLN A 88 -5.75 -13.60 7.64
CA GLN A 88 -5.32 -14.45 6.54
C GLN A 88 -6.35 -14.28 5.42
N THR A 89 -5.98 -13.57 4.35
CA THR A 89 -6.69 -13.67 3.08
C THR A 89 -6.82 -15.16 2.78
N PRO A 90 -8.00 -15.67 2.40
CA PRO A 90 -8.16 -17.07 2.11
C PRO A 90 -7.15 -17.48 1.02
N SER A 91 -6.16 -18.26 1.40
CA SER A 91 -5.16 -18.76 0.46
C SER A 91 -5.82 -19.76 -0.47
N THR A 92 -5.93 -19.42 -1.75
CA THR A 92 -6.33 -20.41 -2.75
C THR A 92 -5.13 -21.29 -3.07
N LEU A 93 -5.19 -22.56 -2.69
CA LEU A 93 -4.16 -23.53 -3.05
C LEU A 93 -4.30 -23.91 -4.52
N HIS A 94 -3.46 -23.31 -5.38
CA HIS A 94 -3.35 -23.71 -6.77
C HIS A 94 -2.39 -24.90 -6.90
N ARG A 95 -2.88 -26.04 -7.40
CA ARG A 95 -2.02 -27.16 -7.83
C ARG A 95 -1.64 -26.95 -9.28
N LEU A 96 -0.36 -26.77 -9.55
CA LEU A 96 0.18 -26.70 -10.90
C LEU A 96 0.46 -28.13 -11.40
N PRO A 97 0.13 -28.47 -12.66
CA PRO A 97 0.30 -29.81 -13.23
C PRO A 97 1.77 -30.19 -13.43
#